data_AF-A0A948X0C3-F1
#
_entry.id   AF-A0A948X0C3-F1
#
_cell.length_a   1.000
_cell.length_b   1.000
_cell.length_c   1.000
_cell.angle_alpha   90.00
_cell.angle_beta   90.00
_cell.angle_gamma   90.00
#
_symmetry.space_group_name_H-M   'P 1'
#
loop_
_entity.id
_entity.type
_entity.pdbx_description
1 polymer ?
#
loop_
_entity_poly.entity_id
_entity_poly.type
_entity_poly.pdbx_seq_one_letter_code
_entity_poly.pdbx_strand_id
1 'polypeptide(L)'
;MKTHRSGILLLIFCGLLALVNFPLMAQDGADWSSWTSVTVNHKFNKNLRLMSKAQVRTRDNFSAFERFFINAGLGYKVLPNWELKGVLAYIN
;
A
#
# COMPACT_ATOMS: atom_id res chain seq x y z
N MET A 1 -15.73 -3.45 -55.37
CA MET A 1 -14.45 -3.79 -54.71
C MET A 1 -13.62 -2.60 -54.16
N LYS A 2 -14.03 -1.33 -54.32
CA LYS A 2 -13.25 -0.17 -53.81
C LYS A 2 -13.50 0.15 -52.32
N THR A 3 -14.68 -0.16 -51.79
CA THR A 3 -15.10 0.13 -50.40
C THR A 3 -14.33 -0.66 -49.33
N HIS A 4 -13.98 -1.92 -49.59
CA HIS A 4 -13.23 -2.75 -48.64
C HIS A 4 -11.79 -2.24 -48.40
N ARG A 5 -11.11 -1.73 -49.44
CA ARG A 5 -9.76 -1.18 -49.31
C ARG A 5 -9.72 0.08 -48.43
N SER A 6 -10.73 0.94 -48.55
CA SER A 6 -10.81 2.17 -47.76
C SER A 6 -11.13 1.89 -46.28
N GLY A 7 -11.98 0.88 -46.00
CA GLY A 7 -12.28 0.45 -44.62
C GLY A 7 -11.07 -0.16 -43.90
N ILE A 8 -10.26 -0.95 -44.62
CA ILE A 8 -9.01 -1.51 -44.07
C ILE A 8 -8.00 -0.41 -43.77
N LEU A 9 -7.87 0.59 -44.66
CA LEU A 9 -7.01 1.75 -44.44
C LEU A 9 -7.43 2.56 -43.22
N LEU A 10 -8.73 2.77 -43.03
CA LEU A 10 -9.27 3.44 -41.84
C LEU A 10 -8.98 2.64 -40.55
N LEU A 11 -9.13 1.32 -40.58
CA LEU A 11 -8.83 0.45 -39.45
C LEU A 11 -7.34 0.47 -39.08
N ILE A 12 -6.46 0.46 -40.07
CA ILE A 12 -5.01 0.59 -39.86
C ILE A 12 -4.68 1.95 -39.25
N PHE A 13 -5.31 3.02 -39.75
CA PHE A 13 -5.10 4.37 -39.23
C PHE A 13 -5.59 4.53 -37.78
N CYS A 14 -6.77 4.01 -37.46
CA CYS A 14 -7.28 3.98 -36.09
C CYS A 14 -6.41 3.12 -35.16
N GLY A 15 -5.91 1.98 -35.65
CA GLY A 15 -4.98 1.12 -34.90
C GLY A 15 -3.66 1.83 -34.60
N LEU A 16 -3.11 2.56 -35.57
CA LEU A 16 -1.91 3.39 -35.38
C LEU A 16 -2.14 4.52 -34.37
N LEU A 17 -3.27 5.22 -34.45
CA LEU A 17 -3.64 6.28 -33.48
C LEU A 17 -3.84 5.74 -32.05
N ALA A 18 -4.36 4.53 -31.91
CA ALA A 18 -4.47 3.86 -30.62
C ALA A 18 -3.09 3.52 -30.03
N LEU A 19 -2.10 3.19 -30.88
CA LEU A 19 -0.74 2.88 -30.44
C LEU A 19 0.04 4.13 -29.96
N VAL A 20 -0.28 5.34 -30.45
CA VAL A 20 0.39 6.59 -30.01
C VAL A 20 -0.06 7.04 -28.61
N ASN A 21 -1.20 6.54 -28.12
CA ASN A 21 -1.79 6.95 -26.83
C ASN A 21 -1.54 5.96 -25.69
N PHE A 22 -0.69 4.95 -25.88
CA PHE A 22 -0.15 4.25 -24.72
C PHE A 22 0.89 5.17 -24.09
N PRO A 23 0.63 5.81 -22.93
CA PRO A 23 1.73 6.35 -22.17
C PRO A 23 2.69 5.17 -21.99
N LEU A 24 3.94 5.36 -22.44
CA LEU A 24 5.04 4.50 -22.05
C LEU A 24 5.03 4.47 -20.52
N MET A 25 4.30 3.50 -19.97
CA MET A 25 4.39 3.16 -18.58
C MET A 25 5.73 2.48 -18.45
N ALA A 26 6.77 3.32 -18.41
CA ALA A 26 7.92 3.04 -17.58
C ALA A 26 7.32 2.90 -16.18
N GLN A 27 6.86 1.69 -15.87
CA GLN A 27 6.91 1.21 -14.51
C GLN A 27 8.38 1.33 -14.17
N ASP A 28 8.73 2.42 -13.48
CA ASP A 28 10.04 2.58 -12.88
C ASP A 28 10.34 1.26 -12.18
N GLY A 29 11.44 0.64 -12.58
CA GLY A 29 11.68 -0.78 -12.37
C GLY A 29 11.45 -1.17 -10.91
N ALA A 30 10.29 -1.78 -10.65
CA ALA A 30 9.88 -2.31 -9.36
C ALA A 30 10.10 -1.36 -8.17
N ASP A 31 9.13 -0.49 -7.89
CA ASP A 31 8.88 0.09 -6.55
C ASP A 31 8.50 -1.02 -5.55
N TRP A 32 9.36 -2.02 -5.36
CA TRP A 32 9.17 -3.10 -4.42
C TRP A 32 9.58 -2.59 -3.03
N SER A 33 8.58 -2.20 -2.25
CA SER A 33 8.77 -1.91 -0.83
C SER A 33 8.41 -3.12 0.01
N SER A 34 9.32 -3.51 0.90
CA SER A 34 9.07 -4.51 1.93
C SER A 34 8.83 -3.81 3.27
N TRP A 35 7.95 -4.37 4.11
CA TRP A 35 7.81 -3.92 5.48
C TRP A 35 7.90 -5.10 6.44
N THR A 36 8.67 -4.92 7.50
CA THR A 36 8.74 -5.86 8.62
C THR A 36 8.11 -5.19 9.82
N SER A 37 7.15 -5.86 10.46
CA SER A 37 6.53 -5.35 11.67
C SER A 37 6.50 -6.36 12.79
N VAL A 38 6.87 -5.91 13.98
CA VAL A 38 6.73 -6.63 15.24
C VAL A 38 5.60 -5.98 16.01
N THR A 39 4.61 -6.78 16.43
CA THR A 39 3.49 -6.31 17.25
C THR A 39 3.46 -7.10 18.54
N VAL A 40 3.48 -6.39 19.67
CA VAL A 40 3.28 -6.97 20.99
C VAL A 40 1.87 -6.61 21.44
N ASN A 41 1.10 -7.63 21.78
CA ASN A 41 -0.26 -7.45 22.29
C ASN A 41 -0.38 -8.21 23.61
N HIS A 42 -0.45 -7.47 24.70
CA HIS A 42 -0.49 -8.03 26.04
C HIS A 42 -1.78 -7.63 26.76
N LYS A 43 -2.58 -8.62 27.15
CA LYS A 43 -3.77 -8.40 27.99
C LYS A 43 -3.37 -8.62 29.45
N PHE A 44 -3.33 -7.55 30.22
CA PHE A 44 -3.06 -7.64 31.66
C PHE A 44 -4.26 -8.22 32.42
N ASN A 45 -5.48 -7.89 31.98
CA ASN A 45 -6.70 -8.45 32.53
C ASN A 45 -7.83 -8.45 31.46
N LYS A 46 -9.06 -8.77 31.86
CA LYS A 46 -10.22 -8.82 30.95
C LYS A 46 -10.57 -7.47 30.33
N ASN A 47 -10.16 -6.37 30.98
CA ASN A 47 -10.53 -5.00 30.64
C ASN A 47 -9.35 -4.20 30.05
N LEU A 48 -8.11 -4.43 30.47
CA LEU A 48 -6.94 -3.65 30.10
C LEU A 48 -6.02 -4.43 29.14
N ARG A 49 -5.69 -3.80 28.02
CA ARG A 49 -4.80 -4.32 26.99
C ARG A 49 -3.77 -3.27 26.59
N LEU A 50 -2.51 -3.68 26.56
CA LEU A 50 -1.43 -2.90 25.96
C LEU A 50 -1.12 -3.46 24.58
N MET A 51 -0.96 -2.55 23.62
CA MET A 51 -0.60 -2.86 22.25
C MET A 51 0.59 -1.99 21.86
N SER A 52 1.68 -2.59 21.40
CA SER A 52 2.76 -1.85 20.78
C SER A 52 3.11 -2.47 19.43
N LYS A 53 3.49 -1.62 18.48
CA LYS A 53 3.88 -2.03 17.13
C LYS A 53 5.12 -1.26 16.74
N ALA A 54 6.12 -1.95 16.24
CA ALA A 54 7.26 -1.37 15.55
C ALA A 54 7.25 -1.90 14.11
N GLN A 55 7.43 -1.02 13.14
CA GLN A 55 7.44 -1.36 11.73
C GLN A 55 8.57 -0.60 11.04
N VAL A 56 9.34 -1.33 10.24
CA VAL A 56 10.39 -0.80 9.37
C VAL A 56 9.96 -1.05 7.94
N ARG A 57 10.02 -0.01 7.10
CA ARG A 57 9.81 -0.12 5.66
C ARG A 57 11.14 0.06 4.94
N THR A 58 11.45 -0.85 4.04
CA THR A 58 12.63 -0.82 3.19
C THR A 58 12.23 -0.84 1.71
N ARG A 59 13.05 -0.21 0.86
CA ARG A 59 12.95 -0.27 -0.60
C ARG A 59 14.17 -0.97 -1.18
N ASP A 60 14.09 -1.28 -2.48
CA ASP A 60 15.21 -1.72 -3.31
C ASP A 60 15.98 -2.90 -2.69
N ASN A 61 15.29 -4.04 -2.50
CA ASN A 61 15.89 -5.26 -1.94
C ASN A 61 16.49 -5.10 -0.53
N PHE A 62 15.81 -4.37 0.37
CA PHE A 62 16.29 -4.07 1.73
C PHE A 62 17.54 -3.18 1.81
N SER A 63 17.98 -2.59 0.70
CA SER A 63 19.18 -1.74 0.66
C SER A 63 18.91 -0.32 1.17
N ALA A 64 17.70 0.19 0.97
CA ALA A 64 17.32 1.54 1.41
C ALA A 64 16.30 1.49 2.56
N PHE A 65 16.66 2.08 3.70
CA PHE A 65 15.69 2.36 4.77
C PHE A 65 14.81 3.52 4.35
N GLU A 66 13.49 3.30 4.32
CA GLU A 66 12.55 4.32 3.88
C GLU A 66 11.90 5.04 5.06
N ARG A 67 11.27 4.27 5.96
CA ARG A 67 10.48 4.80 7.07
C ARG A 67 10.48 3.86 8.26
N PHE A 68 10.42 4.45 9.45
CA PHE A 68 10.17 3.73 10.69
C PHE A 68 8.90 4.24 11.37
N PHE A 69 8.12 3.30 11.84
CA PHE A 69 6.84 3.54 12.46
C PHE A 69 6.79 2.81 13.79
N ILE A 70 6.50 3.54 14.86
CA ILE A 70 6.31 2.95 16.18
C ILE A 70 5.03 3.46 16.82
N ASN A 71 4.34 2.55 17.50
CA ASN A 71 3.07 2.79 18.14
C ASN A 71 3.08 2.17 19.52
N ALA A 72 2.49 2.88 20.46
CA ALA A 72 2.10 2.32 21.74
C ALA A 72 0.66 2.74 22.02
N GLY A 73 -0.16 1.80 22.46
CA GLY A 73 -1.57 2.02 22.72
C GLY A 73 -2.07 1.24 23.92
N LEU A 74 -3.02 1.84 24.61
CA LEU A 74 -3.72 1.27 25.75
C LEU A 74 -5.20 1.18 25.40
N GLY A 75 -5.77 -0.01 25.57
CA GLY A 75 -7.20 -0.29 25.44
C GLY A 75 -7.80 -0.63 26.80
N TYR A 76 -8.91 0.01 27.14
CA TYR A 76 -9.70 -0.26 28.34
C TYR A 76 -11.15 -0.57 27.97
N LYS A 77 -11.66 -1.73 28.37
CA LYS A 77 -13.08 -2.07 28.20
C LYS A 77 -13.92 -1.33 29.23
N VAL A 78 -14.79 -0.46 28.76
CA VAL A 78 -15.74 0.31 29.57
C VAL A 78 -17.06 -0.45 29.70
N LEU A 79 -17.47 -1.16 28.66
CA LEU A 79 -18.65 -2.05 28.64
C LEU A 79 -18.28 -3.36 27.93
N PRO A 80 -19.10 -4.43 28.03
CA PRO A 80 -18.81 -5.70 27.37
C PRO A 80 -18.50 -5.57 25.87
N ASN A 81 -19.17 -4.61 25.21
CA ASN A 81 -19.04 -4.35 23.78
C ASN A 81 -18.29 -3.05 23.44
N TRP A 82 -17.85 -2.28 24.44
CA TRP A 82 -17.19 -0.98 24.23
C TRP A 82 -15.79 -0.96 24.84
N GLU A 83 -14.80 -0.63 24.01
CA GLU A 83 -13.41 -0.49 24.41
C GLU A 83 -12.91 0.90 24.00
N LEU A 84 -12.44 1.67 24.97
CA LEU A 84 -11.80 2.95 24.75
C LEU A 84 -10.30 2.71 24.51
N LYS A 85 -9.76 3.28 23.44
CA LYS A 85 -8.36 3.08 23.05
C LYS A 85 -7.66 4.42 22.91
N GLY A 86 -6.56 4.59 23.62
CA GLY A 86 -5.59 5.66 23.37
C GLY A 86 -4.39 5.09 22.61
N VAL A 87 -3.96 5.74 21.54
CA VAL A 87 -2.79 5.32 20.74
C VAL A 87 -1.90 6.53 20.52
N LEU A 88 -0.62 6.37 20.85
CA LEU A 88 0.46 7.27 20.47
C LEU A 88 1.21 6.62 19.32
N ALA A 89 1.41 7.37 18.23
CA ALA A 89 2.14 6.92 17.06
C ALA A 89 3.23 7.95 16.73
N TYR A 90 4.41 7.45 16.42
CA TYR A 90 5.54 8.22 15.93
C TYR A 90 5.98 7.66 14.58
N ILE A 91 6.21 8.56 13.62
CA ILE A 91 6.59 8.25 12.25
C ILE A 91 7.83 9.05 11.93
N ASN A 92 8.87 8.36 11.47
CA ASN A 92 10.12 8.96 10.97
C ASN A 92 10.32 8.51 9.53
#